data_AF-A0A964GIQ2-F1
#
_entry.id   AF-A0A964GIQ2-F1
#
_cell.length_a   1.000
_cell.length_b   1.000
_cell.length_c   1.000
_cell.angle_alpha   90.00
_cell.angle_beta   90.00
_cell.angle_gamma   90.00
#
_symmetry.space_group_name_H-M   'P 1'
#
loop_
_entity.id
_entity.type
_entity.pdbx_description
1 polymer ?
#
loop_
_entity_poly.entity_id
_entity_poly.type
_entity_poly.pdbx_seq_one_letter_code
_entity_poly.pdbx_strand_id
1 'polypeptide(L)'
;MANERTVEQRLNDLEHALRTAIVFNLNAAAVLGRRLSYGNEPIAQAIAQDLRDLKNQSFENIDKALHDHYVDSLTLSITGRA
;
A
#
# COMPACT_ATOMS: atom_id res chain seq x y z
N MET A 1 -15.22 13.53 30.73
CA MET A 1 -13.80 13.31 31.06
C MET A 1 -13.02 13.44 29.78
N ALA A 2 -12.16 14.46 29.66
CA ALA A 2 -11.35 14.65 28.47
C ALA A 2 -10.35 13.48 28.39
N ASN A 3 -10.41 12.71 27.31
CA ASN A 3 -9.45 11.66 26.99
C ASN A 3 -8.14 12.35 26.58
N GLU A 4 -7.43 12.94 27.54
CA GLU A 4 -6.15 13.63 27.32
C GLU A 4 -5.05 12.58 27.22
N ARG A 5 -5.04 11.86 26.09
CA ARG A 5 -3.86 11.12 25.68
C ARG A 5 -2.71 12.10 25.49
N THR A 6 -1.54 11.76 26.00
CA THR A 6 -0.34 12.57 25.77
C THR A 6 -0.02 12.62 24.27
N VAL A 7 0.71 13.66 23.84
CA VAL A 7 1.15 13.78 22.45
C VAL A 7 1.91 12.53 22.00
N GLU A 8 2.77 11.98 22.87
CA GLU A 8 3.51 10.74 22.61
C GLU A 8 2.59 9.53 22.43
N GLN A 9 1.55 9.39 23.27
CA GLN A 9 0.57 8.31 23.12
C GLN A 9 -0.18 8.42 21.79
N ARG A 10 -0.58 9.63 21.40
CA ARG A 10 -1.24 9.87 20.10
C ARG A 10 -0.31 9.57 18.93
N LEU A 11 0.97 9.93 19.04
CA LEU A 11 1.96 9.65 18.01
C LEU A 11 2.18 8.14 17.85
N ASN A 12 2.33 7.41 18.96
CA ASN A 12 2.46 5.96 18.97
C ASN A 12 1.22 5.26 18.41
N ASP A 13 0.03 5.71 18.78
CA ASP A 13 -1.23 5.18 18.23
C ASP A 13 -1.30 5.38 16.71
N LEU A 14 -0.93 6.56 16.22
CA LEU A 14 -0.89 6.86 14.78
C LEU A 14 0.14 6.00 14.05
N GLU A 15 1.33 5.84 14.61
CA GLU A 15 2.36 4.98 14.03
C GLU A 15 1.89 3.52 13.99
N HIS A 16 1.27 3.03 15.06
CA HIS A 16 0.74 1.66 15.12
C HIS A 16 -0.39 1.43 14.11
N ALA A 17 -1.33 2.38 13.99
CA ALA A 17 -2.41 2.33 13.02
C ALA A 17 -1.87 2.36 11.59
N LEU A 18 -0.89 3.23 11.30
CA LEU A 18 -0.27 3.34 9.99
C LEU A 18 0.46 2.04 9.60
N ARG A 19 1.27 1.48 10.50
CA ARG A 19 1.95 0.19 10.29
C ARG A 19 0.95 -0.93 10.02
N THR A 20 -0.12 -0.99 10.80
CA THR A 20 -1.20 -1.98 10.63
C THR A 20 -1.87 -1.84 9.26
N ALA A 21 -2.21 -0.61 8.86
CA ALA A 21 -2.84 -0.33 7.57
C ALA A 21 -1.93 -0.71 6.39
N ILE A 22 -0.63 -0.40 6.47
CA ILE A 22 0.35 -0.77 5.44
C ILE A 22 0.41 -2.30 5.29
N VAL A 23 0.60 -3.03 6.40
CA VAL A 23 0.69 -4.50 6.38
C VAL A 23 -0.61 -5.13 5.88
N PHE A 24 -1.77 -4.63 6.33
CA PHE A 24 -3.07 -5.11 5.88
C PHE A 24 -3.23 -5.00 4.37
N ASN A 25 -2.95 -3.82 3.80
CA ASN A 25 -3.10 -3.59 2.36
C ASN A 25 -2.15 -4.45 1.52
N LEU A 26 -0.89 -4.62 1.95
CA LEU A 26 0.06 -5.50 1.27
C LEU A 26 -0.43 -6.96 1.28
N ASN A 27 -0.92 -7.43 2.42
CA ASN A 27 -1.48 -8.78 2.53
C ASN A 27 -2.73 -8.96 1.66
N ALA A 28 -3.63 -7.97 1.65
CA ALA A 28 -4.82 -7.99 0.80
C ALA A 28 -4.45 -8.02 -0.69
N ALA A 29 -3.52 -7.17 -1.11
CA ALA A 29 -3.00 -7.15 -2.47
C ALA A 29 -2.35 -8.48 -2.86
N ALA A 30 -1.59 -9.12 -1.96
CA ALA A 30 -1.00 -10.42 -2.21
C ALA A 30 -2.04 -11.54 -2.36
N VAL A 31 -3.10 -11.53 -1.56
CA VAL A 31 -4.20 -12.51 -1.68
C VAL A 31 -4.93 -12.36 -3.01
N LEU A 32 -5.26 -11.12 -3.39
CA LEU A 32 -5.92 -10.81 -4.67
C LEU A 32 -4.99 -11.13 -5.85
N GLY A 33 -3.73 -10.71 -5.75
CA GLY A 33 -2.68 -10.93 -6.73
C GLY A 33 -2.48 -12.39 -7.11
N ARG A 34 -2.40 -13.28 -6.10
CA ARG A 34 -2.34 -14.72 -6.35
C ARG A 34 -3.54 -15.20 -7.17
N ARG A 35 -4.77 -14.84 -6.77
CA ARG A 35 -5.98 -15.27 -7.48
C ARG A 35 -6.04 -14.71 -8.91
N LEU A 36 -5.66 -13.47 -9.12
CA LEU A 36 -5.65 -12.82 -10.43
C LEU A 36 -4.57 -13.40 -11.34
N SER A 37 -3.35 -13.55 -10.85
CA SER A 37 -2.22 -14.09 -11.63
C SER A 37 -2.44 -15.54 -12.07
N TYR A 38 -3.10 -16.37 -11.25
CA TYR A 38 -3.45 -17.75 -11.64
C TYR A 38 -4.65 -17.84 -12.59
N GLY A 39 -5.56 -16.88 -12.56
CA GLY A 39 -6.82 -16.93 -13.33
C GLY A 39 -6.81 -16.11 -14.62
N ASN A 40 -6.02 -15.04 -14.70
CA ASN A 40 -6.02 -14.09 -15.82
C ASN A 40 -4.78 -13.15 -15.80
N GLU A 41 -3.67 -13.62 -16.38
CA GLU A 41 -2.40 -12.86 -16.47
C GLU A 41 -2.56 -11.46 -17.12
N PRO A 42 -3.35 -11.27 -18.20
CA PRO A 42 -3.61 -9.94 -18.76
C PRO A 42 -4.16 -8.92 -17.75
N ILE A 43 -5.08 -9.34 -16.87
CA ILE A 43 -5.63 -8.45 -15.83
C ILE A 43 -4.57 -8.07 -14.80
N ALA A 44 -3.74 -9.03 -14.38
CA ALA A 44 -2.65 -8.75 -13.45
C ALA A 44 -1.64 -7.75 -14.03
N GLN A 45 -1.35 -7.83 -15.33
CA GLN A 45 -0.49 -6.89 -16.04
C GLN A 45 -1.14 -5.50 -16.18
N ALA A 46 -2.44 -5.43 -16.47
CA ALA A 46 -3.17 -4.15 -16.54
C ALA A 46 -3.13 -3.40 -15.21
N ILE A 47 -3.40 -4.11 -14.09
CA ILE A 47 -3.33 -3.52 -12.75
C ILE A 47 -1.90 -3.06 -12.43
N ALA A 48 -0.88 -3.83 -12.81
CA ALA A 48 0.50 -3.42 -12.62
C ALA A 48 0.84 -2.15 -13.41
N GLN A 49 0.26 -1.97 -14.61
CA GLN A 49 0.41 -0.74 -15.38
C GLN A 49 -0.30 0.44 -14.72
N ASP A 50 -1.55 0.26 -14.28
CA ASP A 50 -2.29 1.30 -13.56
C ASP A 50 -1.55 1.76 -12.29
N LEU A 51 -0.90 0.84 -11.58
CA LEU A 51 -0.06 1.16 -10.42
C LEU A 51 1.21 1.93 -10.81
N ARG A 52 1.87 1.60 -11.92
CA ARG A 52 2.99 2.42 -12.42
C ARG A 52 2.54 3.83 -12.79
N ASP A 53 1.35 3.96 -13.37
CA ASP A 53 0.80 5.26 -13.73
C ASP A 53 0.45 6.06 -12.47
N LEU A 54 -0.12 5.41 -11.44
CA LEU A 54 -0.32 6.00 -10.11
C LEU A 54 0.99 6.46 -9.48
N LYS A 55 2.06 5.67 -9.60
CA LYS A 55 3.40 6.04 -9.13
C LYS A 55 3.89 7.33 -9.79
N ASN A 56 3.56 7.58 -11.05
CA ASN A 56 3.99 8.79 -11.76
C ASN A 56 3.18 10.03 -11.37
N GLN A 57 2.08 9.89 -10.64
CA GLN A 57 1.29 11.01 -10.15
C GLN A 57 1.98 11.70 -8.97
N SER A 58 1.77 13.02 -8.86
CA SER A 58 2.22 13.80 -7.72
C SER A 58 1.03 14.12 -6.82
N PHE A 59 1.19 13.88 -5.53
CA PHE A 59 0.19 14.19 -4.52
C PHE A 59 0.73 15.25 -3.58
N GLU A 60 -0.07 16.28 -3.32
CA GLU A 60 0.30 17.30 -2.35
C GLU A 60 0.27 16.72 -0.93
N ASN A 61 1.22 17.16 -0.10
CA ASN A 61 1.34 16.75 1.31
C ASN A 61 1.59 15.24 1.54
N ILE A 62 2.16 14.55 0.56
CA ILE A 62 2.59 13.15 0.69
C ILE A 62 4.10 13.05 0.42
N ASP A 63 4.79 12.23 1.20
CA ASP A 63 6.17 11.84 0.88
C ASP A 63 6.18 10.97 -0.38
N LYS A 64 6.71 11.53 -1.47
CA LYS A 64 6.75 10.88 -2.78
C LYS A 64 7.57 9.58 -2.75
N ALA A 65 8.70 9.56 -2.05
CA ALA A 65 9.56 8.39 -2.01
C ALA A 65 8.89 7.24 -1.26
N LEU A 66 8.21 7.56 -0.15
CA LEU A 66 7.45 6.57 0.61
C LEU A 66 6.24 6.05 -0.18
N HIS A 67 5.50 6.94 -0.85
CA HIS A 67 4.41 6.56 -1.74
C HIS A 67 4.89 5.59 -2.82
N ASP A 68 5.99 5.93 -3.50
CA ASP A 68 6.55 5.14 -4.59
C ASP A 68 6.99 3.76 -4.14
N HIS A 69 7.67 3.67 -3.00
CA HIS A 69 8.04 2.40 -2.39
C HIS A 69 6.82 1.53 -2.08
N TYR A 70 5.72 2.14 -1.62
CA TYR A 70 4.49 1.43 -1.31
C TYR A 70 3.79 0.92 -2.58
N VAL A 71 3.74 1.72 -3.64
CA VAL A 71 3.21 1.31 -4.95
C VAL A 71 4.03 0.18 -5.56
N ASP A 72 5.35 0.22 -5.45
CA ASP A 72 6.24 -0.87 -5.88
C ASP A 72 5.94 -2.16 -5.10
N SER A 73 5.78 -2.05 -3.77
CA SER A 73 5.45 -3.18 -2.90
C SER A 73 4.10 -3.81 -3.25
N LEU A 74 3.10 -3.00 -3.58
CA LEU A 74 1.78 -3.47 -4.04
C LEU A 74 1.88 -4.17 -5.40
N THR A 75 2.63 -3.58 -6.34
CA THR A 75 2.84 -4.15 -7.68
C THR A 75 3.51 -5.53 -7.59
N LEU A 76 4.55 -5.66 -6.76
CA LEU A 76 5.21 -6.93 -6.48
C LEU A 76 4.23 -7.94 -5.87
N SER A 77 3.43 -7.52 -4.89
CA SER A 77 2.45 -8.39 -4.22
C SER A 77 1.38 -8.91 -5.18
N ILE A 78 0.97 -8.09 -6.16
CA ILE A 78 -0.07 -8.45 -7.13
C ILE A 78 0.48 -9.39 -8.21
N THR A 79 1.64 -9.05 -8.77
CA THR A 79 2.22 -9.79 -9.90
C THR A 79 3.04 -11.01 -9.48
N GLY A 80 3.50 -11.04 -8.22
CA GLY A 80 4.41 -12.07 -7.72
C GLY A 80 5.79 -12.05 -8.37
N ARG A 81 6.16 -11.00 -9.12
CA ARG A 81 7.44 -10.86 -9.83
C ARG A 81 8.13 -9.56 -9.38
N ALA A 82 9.40 -9.68 -8.98
CA ALA A 82 10.29 -8.57 -8.66
C ALA A 82 10.96 -8.02 -9.92
#